data_AF-A0A928XXD1-F1
#
_entry.id   AF-A0A928XXD1-F1
#
_cell.length_a   1.000
_cell.length_b   1.000
_cell.length_c   1.000
_cell.angle_alpha   90.00
_cell.angle_beta   90.00
_cell.angle_gamma   90.00
#
_symmetry.space_group_name_H-M   'P 1'
#
loop_
_entity.id
_entity.type
_entity.pdbx_description
1 polymer ?
#
loop_
_entity_poly.entity_id
_entity_poly.type
_entity_poly.pdbx_seq_one_letter_code
_entity_poly.pdbx_strand_id
1 'polypeptide(L)'
;MISATHDAPTARWPLLIHDQARLEYTRLLWRRPRARARLLRHWTDPRHPYASRFQEEHRPFVERVLAANPEEDDRLDAELRAIGRSLRTVVREIPPVFGSFY
;
A
#
# COMPACT_ATOMS: atom_id res chain seq x y z
N MET A 1 12.01 26.79 31.92
CA MET A 1 11.07 27.34 30.93
C MET A 1 10.89 26.31 29.84
N ILE A 2 9.64 26.02 29.50
CA ILE A 2 9.20 24.81 28.79
C ILE A 2 9.60 24.92 27.32
N SER A 3 10.22 23.85 26.80
CA SER A 3 10.52 23.65 25.38
C SER A 3 9.26 23.78 24.54
N ALA A 4 9.33 24.58 23.49
CA ALA A 4 8.41 24.51 22.36
C ALA A 4 9.24 24.19 21.12
N THR A 5 9.63 22.93 20.98
CA THR A 5 10.00 22.37 19.68
C THR A 5 8.75 22.43 18.84
N HIS A 6 8.76 23.30 17.84
CA HIS A 6 7.69 23.44 16.87
C HIS A 6 7.58 22.11 16.12
N ASP A 7 6.62 21.28 16.52
CA ASP A 7 6.28 20.04 15.84
C ASP A 7 5.72 20.46 14.48
N ALA A 8 6.58 20.40 13.46
CA ALA A 8 6.17 20.69 12.10
C ALA A 8 5.07 19.69 11.74
N PRO A 9 3.94 20.12 11.17
CA PRO A 9 2.92 19.17 10.73
C PRO A 9 3.59 18.20 9.76
N THR A 10 3.74 16.94 10.19
CA THR A 10 4.23 15.83 9.38
C THR A 10 3.45 15.87 8.08
N ALA A 11 4.17 16.16 6.99
CA ALA A 11 3.61 16.56 5.71
C ALA A 11 2.60 15.53 5.21
N ARG A 12 1.32 15.71 5.58
CA ARG A 12 0.16 14.92 5.17
C ARG A 12 0.32 14.60 3.69
N TRP A 13 0.66 13.34 3.42
CA TRP A 13 1.22 12.87 2.18
C TRP A 13 0.28 13.29 1.06
N PRO A 14 0.68 14.03 0.01
CA PRO A 14 -0.15 14.06 -1.16
C PRO A 14 0.15 12.78 -1.94
N LEU A 15 -0.42 11.66 -1.49
CA LEU A 15 -0.87 10.70 -2.47
C LEU A 15 -1.74 11.48 -3.45
N LEU A 16 -1.39 11.42 -4.73
CA LEU A 16 -2.32 11.89 -5.75
C LEU A 16 -3.66 11.18 -5.52
N ILE A 17 -4.77 11.83 -5.84
CA ILE A 17 -6.12 11.30 -5.57
C ILE A 17 -6.28 9.83 -5.99
N HIS A 18 -5.65 9.43 -7.10
CA HIS A 18 -5.64 8.04 -7.60
C HIS A 18 -4.86 7.06 -6.71
N ASP A 19 -3.72 7.48 -6.15
CA ASP A 19 -2.93 6.66 -5.24
C ASP A 19 -3.69 6.48 -3.90
N GLN A 20 -4.32 7.54 -3.40
CA GLN A 20 -5.15 7.48 -2.19
C GLN A 20 -6.33 6.52 -2.39
N ALA A 21 -7.09 6.68 -3.49
CA ALA A 21 -8.21 5.82 -3.82
C ALA A 21 -7.80 4.35 -3.97
N ARG A 22 -6.65 4.09 -4.61
CA ARG A 22 -6.08 2.74 -4.73
C ARG A 22 -5.80 2.13 -3.36
N LEU A 23 -5.16 2.88 -2.45
CA LEU A 23 -4.84 2.40 -1.12
C LEU A 23 -6.11 2.11 -0.30
N GLU A 24 -7.02 3.07 -0.21
CA GLU A 24 -8.25 2.95 0.58
C GLU A 24 -9.16 1.84 0.08
N TYR A 25 -9.43 1.80 -1.23
CA TYR A 25 -10.29 0.78 -1.82
C TYR A 25 -9.71 -0.63 -1.62
N THR A 26 -8.40 -0.78 -1.82
CA THR A 26 -7.75 -2.08 -1.65
C THR A 26 -7.73 -2.50 -0.18
N ARG A 27 -7.51 -1.58 0.77
CA ARG A 27 -7.63 -1.86 2.21
C ARG A 27 -9.04 -2.35 2.58
N LEU A 28 -10.10 -1.77 2.01
CA LEU A 28 -11.47 -2.23 2.24
C LEU A 28 -11.68 -3.68 1.79
N LEU A 29 -11.10 -4.08 0.65
CA LEU A 29 -11.13 -5.45 0.19
C LEU A 29 -10.24 -6.38 1.03
N TRP A 30 -9.04 -5.92 1.40
CA TRP A 30 -8.05 -6.70 2.14
C TRP A 30 -8.52 -7.11 3.54
N ARG A 31 -9.30 -6.26 4.22
CA ARG A 31 -9.90 -6.57 5.52
C ARG A 31 -10.87 -7.76 5.48
N ARG A 32 -11.47 -8.06 4.33
CA ARG A 32 -12.43 -9.16 4.17
C ARG A 32 -11.69 -10.42 3.72
N PRO A 33 -11.62 -11.51 4.51
CA PRO A 33 -10.80 -12.68 4.19
C PRO A 33 -11.06 -13.28 2.80
N ARG A 34 -12.33 -13.37 2.41
CA ARG A 34 -12.71 -13.87 1.07
C ARG A 34 -12.24 -12.96 -0.05
N ALA A 35 -12.31 -11.64 0.12
CA ALA A 35 -11.85 -10.69 -0.88
C ALA A 35 -10.32 -10.63 -0.93
N ARG A 36 -9.63 -10.66 0.22
CA ARG A 36 -8.16 -10.84 0.28
C ARG A 36 -7.70 -12.07 -0.49
N ALA A 37 -8.33 -13.21 -0.27
CA ALA A 37 -8.00 -14.44 -0.99
C ALA A 37 -8.22 -14.31 -2.51
N ARG A 38 -9.27 -13.59 -2.95
CA ARG A 38 -9.51 -13.30 -4.36
C ARG A 38 -8.45 -12.36 -4.95
N LEU A 39 -8.07 -11.29 -4.23
CA LEU A 39 -7.01 -10.38 -4.65
C LEU A 39 -5.69 -11.12 -4.83
N LEU A 40 -5.29 -11.92 -3.84
CA LEU A 40 -4.05 -12.69 -3.91
C LEU A 40 -4.06 -13.64 -5.10
N ARG A 41 -5.12 -14.44 -5.30
CA ARG A 41 -5.22 -15.33 -6.47
C ARG A 41 -5.07 -14.56 -7.78
N HIS A 42 -5.78 -13.45 -7.92
CA HIS A 42 -5.74 -12.62 -9.11
C HIS A 42 -4.35 -12.01 -9.36
N TRP A 43 -3.72 -11.47 -8.32
CA TRP A 43 -2.40 -10.83 -8.41
C TRP A 43 -1.26 -11.82 -8.61
N THR A 44 -1.45 -13.10 -8.24
CA THR A 44 -0.46 -14.15 -8.47
C THR A 44 -0.71 -14.96 -9.74
N ASP A 45 -1.82 -14.74 -10.45
CA ASP A 45 -2.09 -15.44 -11.71
C ASP A 45 -1.04 -15.02 -12.77
N PRO A 46 -0.31 -15.96 -13.41
CA PRO A 46 0.71 -15.63 -14.40
C PRO A 46 0.21 -14.81 -15.60
N ARG A 47 -1.09 -14.81 -15.87
CA ARG A 47 -1.73 -14.00 -16.94
C ARG A 47 -1.94 -12.54 -16.53
N HIS A 48 -1.81 -12.21 -15.24
CA HIS A 48 -1.95 -10.85 -14.77
C HIS A 48 -0.68 -10.04 -15.12
N PRO A 49 -0.78 -8.86 -15.77
CA PRO A 49 0.39 -8.12 -16.27
C PRO A 49 1.42 -7.74 -15.21
N TYR A 50 0.99 -7.68 -13.94
CA TYR A 50 1.83 -7.30 -12.80
C TYR A 50 2.24 -8.49 -11.93
N ALA A 51 1.93 -9.73 -12.34
CA ALA A 51 2.07 -10.91 -11.48
C ALA A 51 3.51 -11.19 -11.04
N SER A 52 4.45 -11.21 -12.00
CA SER A 52 5.87 -11.45 -11.73
C SER A 52 6.43 -10.37 -10.81
N ARG A 53 6.25 -9.09 -11.17
CA ARG A 53 6.72 -7.95 -10.35
C ARG A 53 6.13 -7.95 -8.93
N PHE A 54 4.83 -8.29 -8.79
CA PHE A 54 4.20 -8.42 -7.48
C PHE A 54 4.84 -9.55 -6.67
N GLN A 55 4.97 -10.75 -7.25
CA GLN A 55 5.47 -11.93 -6.54
C GLN A 55 6.95 -11.82 -6.16
N GLU A 56 7.78 -11.28 -7.04
CA GLU A 56 9.22 -11.27 -6.89
C GLU A 56 9.71 -10.14 -5.98
N GLU A 57 9.06 -8.98 -6.02
CA GLU A 57 9.60 -7.77 -5.39
C GLU A 57 8.63 -7.12 -4.39
N HIS A 58 7.36 -6.94 -4.75
CA HIS A 58 6.48 -6.00 -4.03
C HIS A 58 5.54 -6.63 -3.02
N ARG A 59 5.28 -7.94 -3.10
CA ARG A 59 4.32 -8.65 -2.25
C ARG A 59 4.50 -8.36 -0.75
N PRO A 60 5.67 -8.53 -0.13
CA PRO A 60 5.80 -8.30 1.32
C PRO A 60 5.48 -6.85 1.72
N PHE A 61 5.81 -5.87 0.88
CA PHE A 61 5.54 -4.46 1.15
C PHE A 61 4.07 -4.12 0.95
N VAL A 62 3.46 -4.60 -0.13
CA VAL A 62 2.03 -4.41 -0.42
C VAL A 62 1.18 -5.05 0.68
N GLU A 63 1.47 -6.29 1.07
CA GLU A 63 0.72 -6.96 2.14
C GLU A 63 0.85 -6.21 3.48
N ARG A 64 2.04 -5.70 3.81
CA ARG A 64 2.26 -4.86 5.01
C ARG A 64 1.45 -3.57 4.97
N VAL A 65 1.50 -2.83 3.86
CA VAL A 65 0.75 -1.57 3.68
C VAL A 65 -0.77 -1.80 3.77
N LEU A 66 -1.26 -2.90 3.21
CA LEU A 66 -2.69 -3.23 3.24
C LEU A 66 -3.17 -3.75 4.60
N ALA A 67 -2.28 -4.35 5.39
CA ALA A 67 -2.58 -4.84 6.74
C ALA A 67 -2.49 -3.76 7.82
N ALA A 68 -1.70 -2.71 7.61
CA ALA A 68 -1.50 -1.62 8.57
C ALA A 68 -2.79 -0.82 8.84
N ASN A 69 -2.93 -0.31 10.06
CA ASN A 69 -3.96 0.67 10.40
C ASN A 69 -3.62 1.99 9.67
N PRO A 70 -4.57 2.66 8.98
CA PRO A 70 -4.33 3.96 8.38
C PRO A 70 -3.73 5.02 9.30
N GLU A 71 -3.98 4.94 10.61
CA GLU A 71 -3.38 5.84 11.62
C GLU A 71 -1.85 5.67 11.74
N GLU A 72 -1.30 4.55 11.26
CA GLU A 72 0.12 4.24 11.30
C GLU A 72 0.85 4.59 10.00
N ASP A 73 0.19 5.22 9.02
CA ASP A 73 0.75 5.48 7.68
C ASP A 73 2.04 6.33 7.73
N ASP A 74 2.11 7.32 8.62
CA ASP A 74 3.30 8.17 8.79
C ASP A 74 4.49 7.37 9.32
N ARG A 75 4.26 6.51 10.32
CA ARG A 75 5.28 5.62 10.87
C ARG A 75 5.74 4.62 9.81
N LEU A 76 4.79 4.02 9.10
CA LEU A 76 5.06 3.04 8.05
C LEU A 76 5.86 3.65 6.90
N ASP A 77 5.56 4.88 6.50
CA ASP A 77 6.33 5.57 5.47
C ASP A 77 7.77 5.84 5.92
N ALA A 78 7.98 6.27 7.17
CA ALA A 78 9.32 6.45 7.72
C ALA A 78 10.13 5.13 7.71
N GLU A 79 9.51 4.03 8.10
CA GLU A 79 10.11 2.68 8.03
C GLU A 79 10.43 2.25 6.60
N LEU A 80 9.57 2.56 5.63
CA LEU A 80 9.81 2.30 4.21
C LEU A 80 10.94 3.17 3.64
N ARG A 81 11.05 4.43 4.06
CA ARG A 81 12.16 5.33 3.65
C ARG A 81 13.52 4.84 4.11
N ALA A 82 13.60 4.23 5.30
CA ALA A 82 14.84 3.65 5.80
C ALA A 82 15.42 2.56 4.88
N ILE A 83 14.60 1.95 4.04
CA ILE A 83 15.00 0.92 3.06
C ILE A 83 14.90 1.41 1.60
N GLY A 84 14.90 2.73 1.37
CA GLY A 84 14.89 3.31 0.02
C GLY A 84 13.53 3.23 -0.69
N ARG A 85 12.43 3.05 0.05
CA ARG A 85 11.04 3.07 -0.45
C ARG A 85 10.26 4.25 0.14
N SER A 86 8.97 4.30 -0.16
CA SER A 86 7.98 5.18 0.48
C SER A 86 6.61 4.52 0.38
N LEU A 87 5.67 4.92 1.24
CA LEU A 87 4.27 4.49 1.16
C LEU A 87 3.71 4.74 -0.24
N ARG A 88 3.96 5.92 -0.80
CA ARG A 88 3.55 6.29 -2.17
C ARG A 88 4.08 5.33 -3.23
N THR A 89 5.37 5.00 -3.18
CA THR A 89 5.95 4.06 -4.16
C THR A 89 5.35 2.67 -4.01
N VAL A 90 5.12 2.18 -2.78
CA VAL A 90 4.51 0.86 -2.57
C VAL A 90 3.05 0.83 -3.00
N VAL A 91 2.29 1.91 -2.74
CA VAL A 91 0.89 2.03 -3.17
C VAL A 91 0.75 1.90 -4.69
N ARG A 92 1.69 2.46 -5.46
CA ARG A 92 1.70 2.34 -6.92
C ARG A 92 1.95 0.91 -7.42
N GLU A 93 2.56 0.08 -6.58
CA GLU A 93 2.81 -1.33 -6.84
C GLU A 93 1.67 -2.25 -6.40
N ILE A 94 0.63 -1.72 -5.76
CA ILE A 94 -0.61 -2.47 -5.52
C ILE A 94 -1.21 -2.81 -6.89
N PRO A 95 -1.29 -4.08 -7.29
CA PRO A 95 -1.78 -4.42 -8.62
C PRO A 95 -3.25 -4.02 -8.77
N PRO A 96 -3.67 -3.51 -9.95
CA PRO A 96 -5.05 -3.12 -10.18
C PRO A 96 -6.00 -4.32 -10.04
N VAL A 97 -7.26 -4.04 -9.72
CA VAL A 97 -8.33 -5.05 -9.60
C VAL A 97 -9.26 -5.02 -10.84
N PHE A 98 -8.99 -4.12 -11.80
CA PHE A 98 -9.78 -3.96 -13.02
C PHE A 98 -9.30 -4.92 -14.11
N GLY A 99 -10.23 -5.73 -14.64
CA GLY A 99 -9.97 -6.71 -15.70
C GLY A 99 -10.69 -8.04 -15.40
N SER A 100 -10.63 -8.97 -16.35
CA SER A 100 -11.15 -10.33 -16.12
C SER A 100 -10.43 -10.98 -14.94
N PHE A 101 -11.20 -11.50 -13.98
CA PHE A 101 -10.69 -12.36 -12.92
C PHE A 101 -10.33 -13.71 -13.55
N TYR A 102 -9.11 -13.78 -14.06
CA TYR A 102 -8.46 -15.01 -14.48
C TYR A 102 -8.13 -15.87 -13.28
#